data_AF-A0A847F0Z5-F1
#
_entry.id   AF-A0A847F0Z5-F1
#
_cell.length_a   1.000
_cell.length_b   1.000
_cell.length_c   1.000
_cell.angle_alpha   90.00
_cell.angle_beta   90.00
_cell.angle_gamma   90.00
#
_symmetry.space_group_name_H-M   'P 1'
#
loop_
_entity.id
_entity.type
_entity.pdbx_description
1 polymer ?
#
loop_
_entity_poly.entity_id
_entity_poly.type
_entity_poly.pdbx_seq_one_letter_code
_entity_poly.pdbx_strand_id
1 'polypeptide(L)'
;MVRRVSFLLLVIVGLLLCGSSIGLERTLGLSLDIPQPATRAAERILRRLDAIEERLVATRYQHRTYVDERRGIYYFDCSGLVGWVLEKEAPLARLHSYAPRPTANDFVEAIKRAPARGTRGGWQRIDRIEDAEAGDLFAWTIPKHFPESDLTGHTGFIVRKPRKLPGLEGVYAVRIADSTTVPHQNDTRPRGGEGGFGRGTILIKAGEARQPIGYGWFGASFPVTVEAPIGIGRVHR
;
A
#
# COMPACT_ATOMS: atom_id res chain seq x y z
N MET A 1 -6.44 -23.89 70.03
CA MET A 1 -7.79 -23.43 70.43
C MET A 1 -7.63 -22.03 71.03
N VAL A 2 -8.14 -20.98 70.38
CA VAL A 2 -8.64 -19.72 70.94
C VAL A 2 -8.91 -18.77 69.76
N ARG A 3 -10.20 -18.51 69.56
CA ARG A 3 -10.80 -17.46 68.72
C ARG A 3 -10.54 -16.09 69.32
N ARG A 4 -10.27 -15.08 68.49
CA ARG A 4 -10.60 -13.65 68.68
C ARG A 4 -10.56 -12.98 67.30
N VAL A 5 -11.33 -11.97 66.90
CA VAL A 5 -12.44 -11.16 67.44
C VAL A 5 -12.99 -10.39 66.21
N SER A 6 -14.30 -10.19 66.15
CA SER A 6 -15.01 -9.37 65.16
C SER A 6 -14.75 -7.86 65.35
N PHE A 7 -14.80 -7.06 64.28
CA PHE A 7 -15.47 -5.75 64.30
C PHE A 7 -15.95 -5.33 62.91
N LEU A 8 -16.96 -4.49 62.91
CA LEU A 8 -18.04 -4.31 61.93
C LEU A 8 -17.92 -2.94 61.23
N LEU A 9 -18.45 -2.89 59.99
CA LEU A 9 -19.12 -1.76 59.28
C LEU A 9 -18.36 -0.44 59.01
N LEU A 10 -18.34 -0.05 57.72
CA LEU A 10 -19.15 1.10 57.29
C LEU A 10 -19.62 0.93 55.83
N VAL A 11 -20.94 1.03 55.65
CA VAL A 11 -21.66 1.15 54.38
C VAL A 11 -21.81 2.63 54.06
N ILE A 12 -21.50 3.07 52.83
CA ILE A 12 -22.19 4.21 52.22
C ILE A 12 -22.56 3.84 50.78
N VAL A 13 -23.88 3.77 50.56
CA VAL A 13 -24.55 3.83 49.26
C VAL A 13 -24.77 5.31 48.94
N GLY A 14 -24.49 5.72 47.70
CA GLY A 14 -24.85 7.02 47.18
C GLY A 14 -25.13 6.93 45.67
N LEU A 15 -26.41 6.80 45.33
CA LEU A 15 -26.96 6.77 43.98
C LEU A 15 -26.82 8.14 43.27
N LEU A 16 -26.50 8.07 41.97
CA LEU A 16 -27.03 8.86 40.85
C LEU A 16 -27.23 10.39 41.04
N LEU A 17 -26.36 11.16 40.39
CA LEU A 17 -26.77 12.39 39.72
C LEU A 17 -26.09 12.50 38.34
N CYS A 18 -26.94 12.76 37.36
CA CYS A 18 -26.66 12.98 35.95
C CYS A 18 -25.63 14.10 35.77
N GLY A 19 -24.62 13.87 34.92
CA GLY A 19 -23.63 14.91 34.61
C GLY A 19 -22.57 14.42 33.62
N SER A 20 -22.79 14.73 32.35
CA SER A 20 -21.75 15.02 31.36
C SER A 20 -20.62 13.98 31.24
N SER A 21 -20.80 13.00 30.34
CA SER A 21 -19.69 12.21 29.80
C SER A 21 -18.81 13.06 28.89
N ILE A 22 -18.12 14.04 29.47
CA ILE A 22 -17.04 14.78 28.82
C ILE A 22 -15.77 13.96 29.01
N GLY A 23 -15.31 13.40 27.89
CA GLY A 23 -13.91 13.19 27.54
C GLY A 23 -12.99 12.65 28.63
N LEU A 24 -12.88 11.31 28.70
CA LEU A 24 -11.74 10.65 29.33
C LEU A 24 -11.10 9.63 28.38
N GLU A 25 -10.83 10.05 27.14
CA GLU A 25 -10.00 9.29 26.19
C GLU A 25 -8.88 10.21 25.69
N ARG A 26 -7.94 10.52 26.58
CA ARG A 26 -6.70 11.19 26.20
C ARG A 26 -5.56 10.75 27.11
N THR A 27 -5.22 9.47 27.09
CA THR A 27 -3.95 8.99 27.63
C THR A 27 -3.57 7.70 26.90
N LEU A 28 -2.37 7.69 26.30
CA LEU A 28 -1.80 6.70 25.37
C LEU A 28 -2.13 6.94 23.89
N GLY A 29 -1.35 7.84 23.27
CA GLY A 29 -1.34 8.10 21.82
C GLY A 29 -0.75 6.95 20.99
N LEU A 30 -1.30 5.75 21.11
CA LEU A 30 -1.21 4.72 20.08
C LEU A 30 -2.38 4.96 19.12
N SER A 31 -2.22 5.93 18.22
CA SER A 31 -2.97 5.85 16.96
C SER A 31 -2.50 4.57 16.30
N LEU A 32 -3.30 3.50 16.37
CA LEU A 32 -3.16 2.42 15.43
C LEU A 32 -3.35 3.09 14.08
N ASP A 33 -2.28 3.23 13.29
CA ASP A 33 -2.32 3.73 11.91
C ASP A 33 -3.11 2.73 11.06
N ILE A 34 -4.43 2.66 11.31
CA ILE A 34 -5.37 1.85 10.55
C ILE A 34 -5.41 2.52 9.17
N PRO A 35 -5.03 1.81 8.11
CA PRO A 35 -5.09 2.35 6.76
C PRO A 35 -6.53 2.77 6.48
N GLN A 36 -6.78 4.06 6.28
CA GLN A 36 -8.09 4.54 5.86
C GLN A 36 -8.08 4.66 4.33
N PRO A 37 -8.66 3.69 3.60
CA PRO A 37 -8.77 3.78 2.15
C PRO A 37 -9.62 4.98 1.77
N ALA A 38 -9.12 5.80 0.84
CA ALA A 38 -9.80 7.02 0.41
C ALA A 38 -11.04 6.77 -0.48
N THR A 39 -11.21 5.55 -1.01
CA THR A 39 -12.33 5.16 -1.87
C THR A 39 -12.81 3.75 -1.52
N ARG A 40 -14.06 3.43 -1.88
CA ARG A 40 -14.57 2.05 -1.79
C ARG A 40 -13.76 1.07 -2.65
N ALA A 41 -13.21 1.54 -3.76
CA ALA A 41 -12.33 0.72 -4.61
C ALA A 41 -11.01 0.42 -3.92
N ALA A 42 -10.37 1.42 -3.31
CA ALA A 42 -9.18 1.25 -2.50
C ALA A 42 -9.42 0.25 -1.35
N GLU A 43 -10.56 0.35 -0.68
CA GLU A 43 -10.95 -0.57 0.41
C GLU A 43 -11.07 -2.03 -0.08
N ARG A 44 -11.74 -2.25 -1.22
CA ARG A 44 -11.84 -3.59 -1.83
C ARG A 44 -10.49 -4.12 -2.30
N ILE A 45 -9.62 -3.26 -2.82
CA ILE A 45 -8.25 -3.61 -3.20
C ILE A 45 -7.46 -4.09 -1.99
N LEU A 46 -7.48 -3.34 -0.89
CA LEU A 46 -6.80 -3.75 0.35
C LEU A 46 -7.31 -5.10 0.85
N ARG A 47 -8.63 -5.28 0.92
CA ARG A 47 -9.22 -6.60 1.26
C ARG A 47 -8.77 -7.72 0.33
N ARG A 48 -8.65 -7.44 -0.98
CA ARG A 48 -8.17 -8.43 -1.94
C ARG A 48 -6.73 -8.81 -1.67
N LEU A 49 -5.86 -7.84 -1.39
CA LEU A 49 -4.46 -8.08 -1.08
C LEU A 49 -4.30 -8.86 0.24
N ASP A 50 -5.14 -8.60 1.23
CA ASP A 50 -5.18 -9.33 2.48
C ASP A 50 -5.66 -10.77 2.25
N ALA A 51 -6.73 -10.95 1.45
CA ALA A 51 -7.24 -12.27 1.09
C ALA A 51 -6.24 -13.14 0.29
N ILE A 52 -5.38 -12.52 -0.53
CA ILE A 52 -4.25 -13.21 -1.20
C ILE A 52 -3.28 -13.74 -0.14
N GLU A 53 -2.86 -12.89 0.80
CA GLU A 53 -1.89 -13.23 1.85
C GLU A 53 -2.42 -14.31 2.79
N GLU A 54 -3.66 -14.19 3.25
CA GLU A 54 -4.31 -15.19 4.11
C GLU A 54 -4.38 -16.59 3.50
N ARG A 55 -4.47 -16.67 2.17
CA ARG A 55 -4.60 -17.93 1.42
C ARG A 55 -3.32 -18.34 0.73
N LEU A 56 -2.22 -17.62 0.91
CA LEU A 56 -1.00 -17.82 0.12
C LEU A 56 -0.36 -19.16 0.45
N VAL A 57 -0.43 -20.11 -0.48
CA VAL A 57 0.26 -21.41 -0.40
C VAL A 57 1.48 -21.40 -1.31
N ALA A 58 1.36 -20.85 -2.52
CA ALA A 58 2.46 -20.76 -3.47
C ALA A 58 2.41 -19.45 -4.25
N THR A 59 3.57 -18.80 -4.37
CA THR A 59 3.75 -17.65 -5.25
C THR A 59 5.11 -17.70 -5.92
N ARG A 60 5.19 -17.15 -7.12
CA ARG A 60 6.44 -16.94 -7.85
C ARG A 60 6.27 -15.81 -8.86
N TYR A 61 7.38 -15.21 -9.22
CA TYR A 61 7.42 -14.22 -10.26
C TYR A 61 7.41 -14.91 -11.63
N GLN A 62 6.43 -14.58 -12.47
CA GLN A 62 6.40 -15.01 -13.87
C GLN A 62 5.53 -14.06 -14.68
N HIS A 63 5.85 -13.89 -15.96
CA HIS A 63 5.07 -12.99 -16.81
C HIS A 63 3.62 -13.46 -17.00
N ARG A 64 3.37 -14.74 -17.26
CA ARG A 64 1.99 -15.21 -17.42
C ARG A 64 1.25 -15.20 -16.07
N THR A 65 0.17 -14.43 -15.95
CA THR A 65 -0.68 -14.49 -14.76
C THR A 65 -1.34 -15.87 -14.65
N TYR A 66 -1.18 -16.53 -13.49
CA TYR A 66 -1.89 -17.76 -13.15
C TYR A 66 -2.36 -17.67 -11.71
N VAL A 67 -3.66 -17.82 -11.49
CA VAL A 67 -4.27 -17.74 -10.16
C VAL A 67 -5.24 -18.90 -9.96
N ASP A 68 -5.03 -19.62 -8.87
CA ASP A 68 -5.99 -20.57 -8.32
C ASP A 68 -6.28 -20.15 -6.86
N GLU A 69 -7.32 -19.34 -6.69
CA GLU A 69 -7.71 -18.79 -5.38
C GLU A 69 -8.10 -19.91 -4.39
N ARG A 70 -8.59 -21.06 -4.87
CA ARG A 70 -9.01 -22.18 -4.01
C ARG A 70 -7.79 -22.93 -3.46
N ARG A 71 -6.75 -23.09 -4.28
CA ARG A 71 -5.50 -23.77 -3.89
C ARG A 71 -4.47 -22.81 -3.29
N GLY A 72 -4.75 -21.50 -3.25
CA GLY A 72 -3.82 -20.52 -2.72
C GLY A 72 -2.61 -20.24 -3.61
N ILE A 73 -2.76 -20.44 -4.93
CA ILE A 73 -1.66 -20.30 -5.90
C ILE A 73 -1.79 -18.95 -6.62
N TYR A 74 -0.76 -18.11 -6.51
CA TYR A 74 -0.74 -16.75 -7.05
C TYR A 74 0.58 -16.49 -7.78
N TYR A 75 0.58 -16.67 -9.10
CA TYR A 75 1.75 -16.46 -9.95
C TYR A 75 1.56 -15.20 -10.79
N PHE A 76 2.42 -14.22 -10.56
CA PHE A 76 2.27 -12.86 -11.09
C PHE A 76 3.63 -12.28 -11.45
N ASP A 77 3.67 -11.42 -12.46
CA ASP A 77 4.62 -10.31 -12.47
C ASP A 77 3.93 -9.07 -11.86
N CYS A 78 4.68 -7.97 -11.70
CA CYS A 78 4.16 -6.77 -11.05
C CYS A 78 2.87 -6.25 -11.70
N SER A 79 2.86 -6.20 -13.04
CA SER A 79 1.74 -5.69 -13.81
C SER A 79 0.57 -6.69 -13.87
N GLY A 80 0.86 -7.99 -13.87
CA GLY A 80 -0.13 -9.05 -13.81
C GLY A 80 -0.90 -9.08 -12.50
N LEU A 81 -0.24 -8.82 -11.37
CA LEU A 81 -0.90 -8.64 -10.07
C LEU A 81 -1.88 -7.46 -10.13
N VAL A 82 -1.37 -6.28 -10.51
CA VAL A 82 -2.17 -5.06 -10.59
C VAL A 82 -3.35 -5.25 -11.54
N GLY A 83 -3.11 -5.75 -12.75
CA GLY A 83 -4.14 -5.97 -13.76
C GLY A 83 -5.26 -6.89 -13.27
N TRP A 84 -4.90 -8.00 -12.60
CA TRP A 84 -5.86 -8.95 -12.05
C TRP A 84 -6.67 -8.38 -10.88
N VAL A 85 -6.03 -7.63 -9.99
CA VAL A 85 -6.72 -6.95 -8.88
C VAL A 85 -7.68 -5.88 -9.42
N LEU A 86 -7.24 -5.05 -10.37
CA LEU A 86 -8.09 -4.02 -10.97
C LEU A 86 -9.26 -4.63 -11.75
N GLU A 87 -9.08 -5.75 -12.45
CA GLU A 87 -10.17 -6.42 -13.16
C GLU A 87 -11.33 -6.80 -12.22
N LYS A 88 -11.02 -7.29 -11.02
CA LYS A 88 -12.03 -7.63 -10.01
C LYS A 88 -12.57 -6.40 -9.29
N GLU A 89 -11.68 -5.53 -8.83
CA GLU A 89 -12.01 -4.51 -7.83
C GLU A 89 -12.25 -3.13 -8.41
N ALA A 90 -11.70 -2.80 -9.60
CA ALA A 90 -11.82 -1.52 -10.30
C ALA A 90 -11.72 -1.63 -11.86
N PRO A 91 -12.57 -2.41 -12.57
CA PRO A 91 -12.55 -2.64 -13.99
C PRO A 91 -12.78 -1.39 -14.83
N LEU A 92 -13.45 -0.34 -14.33
CA LEU A 92 -13.46 0.92 -15.07
C LEU A 92 -12.03 1.44 -15.23
N ALA A 93 -11.27 1.50 -14.13
CA ALA A 93 -9.84 1.82 -14.17
C ALA A 93 -9.04 0.83 -15.03
N ARG A 94 -9.33 -0.48 -14.94
CA ARG A 94 -8.68 -1.53 -15.75
C ARG A 94 -8.88 -1.36 -17.25
N LEU A 95 -10.11 -1.02 -17.68
CA LEU A 95 -10.46 -0.77 -19.08
C LEU A 95 -9.71 0.46 -19.61
N HIS A 96 -9.58 1.49 -18.78
CA HIS A 96 -8.86 2.72 -19.09
C HIS A 96 -7.34 2.66 -18.83
N SER A 97 -6.77 1.46 -18.61
CA SER A 97 -5.33 1.21 -18.77
C SER A 97 -4.96 0.89 -20.23
N TYR A 98 -5.94 0.83 -21.15
CA TYR A 98 -5.85 0.76 -22.62
C TYR A 98 -5.02 -0.35 -23.26
N ALA A 99 -4.52 -1.30 -22.48
CA ALA A 99 -3.85 -2.51 -22.97
C ALA A 99 -4.58 -3.79 -22.52
N PRO A 100 -4.70 -4.82 -23.39
CA PRO A 100 -5.19 -6.13 -22.97
C PRO A 100 -4.36 -6.73 -21.83
N ARG A 101 -3.05 -6.48 -21.84
CA ARG A 101 -2.10 -6.82 -20.78
C ARG A 101 -1.25 -5.59 -20.44
N PRO A 102 -1.69 -4.72 -19.52
CA PRO A 102 -0.96 -3.51 -19.17
C PRO A 102 0.42 -3.83 -18.58
N THR A 103 1.37 -2.99 -18.90
CA THR A 103 2.71 -2.91 -18.30
C THR A 103 2.78 -1.80 -17.25
N ALA A 104 3.89 -1.71 -16.52
CA ALA A 104 4.14 -0.57 -15.64
C ALA A 104 4.06 0.78 -16.37
N ASN A 105 4.55 0.84 -17.62
CA ASN A 105 4.45 2.03 -18.45
C ASN A 105 3.00 2.40 -18.77
N ASP A 106 2.14 1.42 -19.07
CA ASP A 106 0.72 1.69 -19.34
C ASP A 106 0.01 2.27 -18.11
N PHE A 107 0.37 1.79 -16.90
CA PHE A 107 -0.14 2.37 -15.66
C PHE A 107 0.39 3.79 -15.41
N VAL A 108 1.67 4.05 -15.67
CA VAL A 108 2.22 5.41 -15.61
C VAL A 108 1.44 6.35 -16.54
N GLU A 109 1.19 5.92 -17.77
CA GLU A 109 0.48 6.73 -18.76
C GLU A 109 -1.02 6.91 -18.42
N ALA A 110 -1.67 5.89 -17.86
CA ALA A 110 -3.04 6.02 -17.35
C ALA A 110 -3.12 7.04 -16.22
N ILE A 111 -2.19 6.99 -15.26
CA ILE A 111 -2.10 7.92 -14.13
C ILE A 111 -1.83 9.35 -14.61
N LYS A 112 -0.87 9.54 -15.52
CA LYS A 112 -0.54 10.88 -16.05
C LYS A 112 -1.73 11.56 -16.71
N ARG A 113 -2.54 10.80 -17.47
CA ARG A 113 -3.73 11.31 -18.18
C ARG A 113 -4.94 11.55 -17.26
N ALA A 114 -4.94 10.99 -16.06
CA ALA A 114 -5.99 11.19 -15.08
C ALA A 114 -5.95 12.61 -14.51
N PRO A 115 -7.11 13.22 -14.20
CA PRO A 115 -7.16 14.52 -13.55
C PRO A 115 -6.74 14.40 -12.08
N ALA A 116 -6.14 15.45 -11.53
CA ALA A 116 -5.82 15.54 -10.11
C ALA A 116 -7.07 15.75 -9.23
N ARG A 117 -8.12 16.34 -9.81
CA ARG A 117 -9.42 16.58 -9.18
C ARG A 117 -10.51 15.85 -9.94
N GLY A 118 -11.34 15.10 -9.23
CA GLY A 118 -12.35 14.23 -9.85
C GLY A 118 -11.72 12.98 -10.47
N THR A 119 -12.43 12.35 -11.40
CA THR A 119 -11.98 11.09 -12.02
C THR A 119 -12.17 11.12 -13.53
N ARG A 120 -11.32 10.39 -14.26
CA ARG A 120 -11.49 10.07 -15.67
C ARG A 120 -11.20 8.59 -15.88
N GLY A 121 -12.17 7.84 -16.39
CA GLY A 121 -12.02 6.40 -16.58
C GLY A 121 -11.73 5.65 -15.28
N GLY A 122 -12.29 6.09 -14.15
CA GLY A 122 -12.05 5.51 -12.83
C GLY A 122 -10.71 5.88 -12.18
N TRP A 123 -9.87 6.67 -12.85
CA TRP A 123 -8.59 7.11 -12.31
C TRP A 123 -8.65 8.56 -11.81
N GLN A 124 -7.98 8.81 -10.69
CA GLN A 124 -7.57 10.12 -10.20
C GLN A 124 -6.05 10.11 -10.03
N ARG A 125 -5.37 11.15 -10.51
CA ARG A 125 -3.93 11.33 -10.28
C ARG A 125 -3.68 11.92 -8.90
N ILE A 126 -2.70 11.40 -8.19
CA ILE A 126 -2.22 11.95 -6.92
C ILE A 126 -0.96 12.77 -7.20
N ASP A 127 -1.10 14.10 -7.18
CA ASP A 127 -0.02 15.02 -7.54
C ASP A 127 1.07 15.10 -6.47
N ARG A 128 0.71 14.92 -5.18
CA ARG A 128 1.64 15.00 -4.06
C ARG A 128 1.68 13.67 -3.33
N ILE A 129 2.88 13.16 -3.02
CA ILE A 129 3.01 11.90 -2.28
C ILE A 129 2.36 11.94 -0.88
N GLU A 130 2.22 13.12 -0.30
CA GLU A 130 1.57 13.31 1.01
C GLU A 130 0.06 13.03 0.97
N ASP A 131 -0.54 13.12 -0.22
CA ASP A 131 -1.97 12.87 -0.47
C ASP A 131 -2.23 11.41 -0.84
N ALA A 132 -1.18 10.60 -0.99
CA ALA A 132 -1.31 9.18 -1.24
C ALA A 132 -1.78 8.45 0.01
N GLU A 133 -2.72 7.53 -0.17
CA GLU A 133 -3.37 6.76 0.88
C GLU A 133 -3.29 5.27 0.57
N ALA A 134 -3.69 4.46 1.54
CA ALA A 134 -3.75 3.02 1.34
C ALA A 134 -4.77 2.64 0.27
N GLY A 135 -4.39 1.70 -0.60
CA GLY A 135 -5.14 1.25 -1.77
C GLY A 135 -4.86 2.07 -3.03
N ASP A 136 -4.10 3.17 -2.94
CA ASP A 136 -3.57 3.84 -4.12
C ASP A 136 -2.52 2.96 -4.81
N LEU A 137 -2.31 3.19 -6.09
CA LEU A 137 -1.39 2.46 -6.94
C LEU A 137 -0.19 3.33 -7.27
N PHE A 138 1.01 2.76 -7.26
CA PHE A 138 2.20 3.40 -7.80
C PHE A 138 2.61 2.70 -9.10
N ALA A 139 3.23 3.45 -10.00
CA ALA A 139 3.91 2.88 -11.15
C ALA A 139 5.09 3.77 -11.53
N TRP A 140 6.19 3.17 -11.99
CA TRP A 140 7.29 3.89 -12.61
C TRP A 140 7.83 3.15 -13.82
N THR A 141 8.42 3.91 -14.74
CA THR A 141 9.24 3.37 -15.81
C THR A 141 10.71 3.41 -15.43
N ILE A 142 11.56 2.89 -16.29
CA ILE A 142 13.02 2.97 -16.08
C ILE A 142 13.53 4.30 -16.62
N PRO A 143 14.59 4.88 -16.04
CA PRO A 143 15.19 6.07 -16.61
C PRO A 143 15.72 5.77 -18.02
N LYS A 144 15.48 6.68 -18.97
CA LYS A 144 15.85 6.49 -20.39
C LYS A 144 17.35 6.28 -20.64
N HIS A 145 18.21 6.62 -19.69
CA HIS A 145 19.66 6.52 -19.79
C HIS A 145 20.21 5.20 -19.24
N PHE A 146 19.36 4.33 -18.69
CA PHE A 146 19.77 2.97 -18.38
C PHE A 146 19.88 2.21 -19.72
N PRO A 147 20.94 1.40 -19.93
CA PRO A 147 21.07 0.60 -21.14
C PRO A 147 19.82 -0.26 -21.34
N GLU A 148 19.52 -0.62 -22.60
CA GLU A 148 18.44 -1.53 -22.98
C GLU A 148 18.46 -2.73 -22.04
N SER A 149 17.62 -2.67 -21.02
CA SER A 149 17.55 -3.63 -19.95
C SER A 149 16.21 -4.29 -20.08
N ASP A 150 16.15 -5.59 -19.80
CA ASP A 150 14.90 -6.35 -19.68
C ASP A 150 13.97 -5.82 -18.57
N LEU A 151 14.39 -4.74 -17.90
CA LEU A 151 13.66 -4.08 -16.86
C LEU A 151 12.64 -3.12 -17.53
N THR A 152 11.34 -3.33 -17.28
CA THR A 152 10.25 -2.57 -17.93
C THR A 152 9.62 -1.50 -17.05
N GLY A 153 10.15 -1.31 -15.84
CA GLY A 153 9.54 -0.52 -14.77
C GLY A 153 8.90 -1.40 -13.70
N HIS A 154 8.17 -0.80 -12.77
CA HIS A 154 7.51 -1.53 -11.68
C HIS A 154 6.19 -0.89 -11.29
N THR A 155 5.29 -1.68 -10.70
CA THR A 155 4.00 -1.21 -10.21
C THR A 155 3.49 -2.09 -9.08
N GLY A 156 2.62 -1.52 -8.24
CA GLY A 156 2.00 -2.21 -7.12
C GLY A 156 1.06 -1.26 -6.37
N PHE A 157 0.61 -1.71 -5.20
CA PHE A 157 -0.31 -0.96 -4.36
C PHE A 157 0.38 -0.42 -3.13
N ILE A 158 0.07 0.81 -2.75
CA ILE A 158 0.42 1.41 -1.47
C ILE A 158 -0.53 0.82 -0.42
N VAL A 159 0.00 0.19 0.63
CA VAL A 159 -0.84 -0.45 1.67
C VAL A 159 -0.91 0.36 2.96
N ARG A 160 -0.10 1.42 3.08
CA ARG A 160 -0.15 2.41 4.17
C ARG A 160 0.27 3.78 3.67
N LYS A 161 -0.22 4.82 4.34
CA LYS A 161 0.17 6.21 4.07
C LYS A 161 1.70 6.38 4.06
N PRO A 162 2.29 7.00 3.02
CA PRO A 162 3.73 7.27 2.97
C PRO A 162 4.21 8.07 4.18
N ARG A 163 5.39 7.70 4.71
CA ARG A 163 6.01 8.38 5.84
C ARG A 163 7.30 9.06 5.39
N LYS A 164 7.46 10.34 5.72
CA LYS A 164 8.73 11.05 5.51
C LYS A 164 9.84 10.31 6.24
N LEU A 165 10.97 10.09 5.56
CA LEU A 165 12.14 9.49 6.19
C LEU A 165 12.95 10.61 6.88
N PRO A 166 13.12 10.55 8.22
CA PRO A 166 13.87 11.59 8.93
C PRO A 166 15.29 11.75 8.39
N GLY A 167 15.74 12.99 8.24
CA GLY A 167 17.10 13.30 7.77
C GLY A 167 17.31 13.24 6.26
N LEU A 168 16.33 12.80 5.46
CA LEU A 168 16.40 12.83 4.00
C LEU A 168 15.28 13.70 3.42
N GLU A 169 15.67 14.82 2.81
CA GLU A 169 14.73 15.75 2.21
C GLU A 169 13.97 15.12 1.04
N GLY A 170 12.64 15.26 1.06
CA GLY A 170 11.78 14.78 -0.01
C GLY A 170 11.68 13.26 -0.15
N VAL A 171 12.28 12.47 0.75
CA VAL A 171 12.26 11.01 0.67
C VAL A 171 11.21 10.43 1.62
N TYR A 172 10.43 9.48 1.11
CA TYR A 172 9.36 8.83 1.85
C TYR A 172 9.54 7.32 1.83
N ALA A 173 9.39 6.69 2.99
CA ALA A 173 9.19 5.25 3.10
C ALA A 173 7.74 4.92 2.74
N VAL A 174 7.55 3.99 1.80
CA VAL A 174 6.24 3.58 1.30
C VAL A 174 6.11 2.08 1.46
N ARG A 175 5.14 1.66 2.28
CA ARG A 175 4.79 0.23 2.41
C ARG A 175 3.90 -0.15 1.24
N ILE A 176 4.29 -1.21 0.53
CA ILE A 176 3.63 -1.65 -0.69
C ILE A 176 3.25 -3.12 -0.65
N ALA A 177 2.32 -3.51 -1.52
CA ALA A 177 2.11 -4.88 -1.98
C ALA A 177 2.36 -4.93 -3.49
N ASP A 178 3.20 -5.86 -3.92
CA ASP A 178 3.63 -5.99 -5.31
C ASP A 178 3.98 -7.44 -5.67
N SER A 179 4.47 -7.66 -6.89
CA SER A 179 5.08 -8.93 -7.29
C SER A 179 6.42 -8.69 -7.96
N THR A 180 7.50 -9.26 -7.42
CA THR A 180 8.86 -9.13 -7.98
C THR A 180 9.76 -10.31 -7.61
N THR A 181 10.90 -10.46 -8.30
CA THR A 181 11.96 -11.45 -7.99
C THR A 181 12.83 -11.01 -6.83
N VAL A 182 13.10 -9.71 -6.69
CA VAL A 182 14.04 -9.17 -5.70
C VAL A 182 13.27 -8.53 -4.54
N PRO A 183 13.33 -9.07 -3.31
CA PRO A 183 12.61 -8.50 -2.17
C PRO A 183 13.07 -7.07 -1.82
N HIS A 184 12.16 -6.30 -1.20
CA HIS A 184 12.41 -4.96 -0.70
C HIS A 184 12.92 -4.98 0.76
N GLN A 185 12.96 -3.80 1.40
CA GLN A 185 13.13 -3.74 2.86
C GLN A 185 11.89 -4.32 3.57
N ASN A 186 12.10 -5.04 4.67
CA ASN A 186 11.03 -5.63 5.49
C ASN A 186 10.02 -6.45 4.65
N ASP A 187 10.54 -7.15 3.65
CA ASP A 187 9.70 -7.90 2.72
C ASP A 187 9.14 -9.16 3.36
N THR A 188 7.91 -9.53 3.03
CA THR A 188 7.32 -10.81 3.45
C THR A 188 7.86 -11.99 2.66
N ARG A 189 8.48 -11.75 1.50
CA ARG A 189 9.09 -12.79 0.67
C ARG A 189 10.46 -13.19 1.18
N PRO A 190 10.82 -14.48 1.11
CA PRO A 190 12.18 -14.92 1.41
C PRO A 190 13.18 -14.41 0.35
N ARG A 191 14.39 -14.09 0.79
CA ARG A 191 15.51 -13.79 -0.12
C ARG A 191 15.94 -15.06 -0.85
N GLY A 192 16.17 -14.96 -2.16
CA GLY A 192 16.61 -16.08 -2.99
C GLY A 192 15.53 -17.10 -3.36
N GLY A 193 14.26 -16.84 -3.04
CA GLY A 193 13.13 -17.66 -3.48
C GLY A 193 12.68 -17.36 -4.93
N GLU A 194 11.59 -17.98 -5.36
CA GLU A 194 11.03 -17.79 -6.72
C GLU A 194 10.39 -16.40 -6.95
N GLY A 195 10.44 -15.50 -5.96
CA GLY A 195 9.78 -14.19 -6.01
C GLY A 195 8.26 -14.30 -5.90
N GLY A 196 7.54 -13.40 -6.56
CA GLY A 196 6.08 -13.39 -6.59
C GLY A 196 5.49 -12.32 -5.67
N PHE A 197 4.25 -12.55 -5.23
CA PHE A 197 3.49 -11.65 -4.38
C PHE A 197 4.17 -11.46 -3.02
N GLY A 198 4.27 -10.21 -2.57
CA GLY A 198 4.76 -9.88 -1.23
C GLY A 198 4.37 -8.48 -0.81
N ARG A 199 4.72 -8.14 0.44
CA ARG A 199 4.64 -6.79 0.96
C ARG A 199 6.03 -6.32 1.35
N GLY A 200 6.42 -5.16 0.85
CA GLY A 200 7.76 -4.59 1.01
C GLY A 200 7.72 -3.11 1.37
N THR A 201 8.87 -2.55 1.74
CA THR A 201 9.05 -1.10 1.89
C THR A 201 10.03 -0.60 0.86
N ILE A 202 9.57 0.32 0.02
CA ILE A 202 10.38 1.06 -0.94
C ILE A 202 10.52 2.52 -0.51
N LEU A 203 11.34 3.27 -1.24
CA LEU A 203 11.37 4.72 -1.16
C LEU A 203 10.70 5.34 -2.38
N ILE A 204 10.05 6.48 -2.18
CA ILE A 204 9.71 7.42 -3.25
C ILE A 204 10.37 8.76 -2.93
N LYS A 205 11.10 9.31 -3.91
CA LYS A 205 11.66 10.67 -3.88
C LYS A 205 10.63 11.64 -4.44
N ALA A 206 10.42 12.75 -3.75
CA ALA A 206 9.57 13.83 -4.18
C ALA A 206 10.40 15.08 -4.51
N GLY A 207 9.97 15.82 -5.53
CA GLY A 207 10.53 17.12 -5.86
C GLY A 207 10.05 18.22 -4.93
N GLU A 208 10.42 19.46 -5.23
CA GLU A 208 10.06 20.65 -4.45
C GLU A 208 8.55 20.82 -4.28
N ALA A 209 7.78 20.62 -5.36
CA ALA A 209 6.31 20.69 -5.32
C ALA A 209 5.65 19.42 -4.71
N ARG A 210 6.45 18.55 -4.07
CA ARG A 210 6.04 17.29 -3.42
C ARG A 210 5.52 16.22 -4.37
N GLN A 211 5.73 16.40 -5.67
CA GLN A 211 5.41 15.43 -6.70
C GLN A 211 6.42 14.26 -6.72
N PRO A 212 5.99 13.02 -6.91
CA PRO A 212 6.90 11.89 -7.10
C PRO A 212 7.83 12.11 -8.29
N ILE A 213 9.14 11.92 -8.12
CA ILE A 213 10.16 12.08 -9.17
C ILE A 213 11.17 10.92 -9.22
N GLY A 214 11.12 9.98 -8.28
CA GLY A 214 12.04 8.85 -8.26
C GLY A 214 11.66 7.79 -7.25
N TYR A 215 12.37 6.67 -7.29
CA TYR A 215 12.14 5.51 -6.43
C TYR A 215 13.44 4.98 -5.84
N GLY A 216 13.36 4.24 -4.74
CA GLY A 216 14.47 3.49 -4.14
C GLY A 216 14.03 2.09 -3.73
N TRP A 217 14.75 1.06 -4.18
CA TRP A 217 14.27 -0.33 -4.09
C TRP A 217 14.37 -0.94 -2.69
N PHE A 218 15.42 -0.60 -1.94
CA PHE A 218 15.80 -1.25 -0.68
C PHE A 218 15.41 -0.45 0.57
N GLY A 219 14.42 0.44 0.45
CA GLY A 219 13.89 1.20 1.57
C GLY A 219 14.96 2.03 2.29
N ALA A 220 14.75 2.27 3.59
CA ALA A 220 15.65 3.04 4.44
C ALA A 220 16.97 2.32 4.76
N SER A 221 17.05 1.00 4.55
CA SER A 221 18.28 0.23 4.76
C SER A 221 19.38 0.57 3.76
N PHE A 222 19.00 1.05 2.56
CA PHE A 222 19.93 1.55 1.56
C PHE A 222 19.25 2.68 0.78
N PRO A 223 19.31 3.92 1.30
CA PRO A 223 18.45 5.02 0.85
C PRO A 223 18.94 5.70 -0.44
N VAL A 224 19.33 4.89 -1.43
CA VAL A 224 19.66 5.35 -2.77
C VAL A 224 18.39 5.40 -3.61
N THR A 225 18.16 6.55 -4.23
CA THR A 225 17.02 6.78 -5.12
C THR A 225 17.48 7.05 -6.54
N VAL A 226 16.69 6.61 -7.51
CA VAL A 226 16.90 6.86 -8.93
C VAL A 226 15.72 7.70 -9.44
N GLU A 227 16.03 8.75 -10.20
CA GLU A 227 15.00 9.60 -10.82
C GLU A 227 14.42 8.93 -12.06
N ALA A 228 13.10 8.84 -12.11
CA ALA A 228 12.37 8.18 -13.18
C ALA A 228 10.96 8.74 -13.32
N PRO A 229 10.31 8.60 -14.49
CA PRO A 229 8.88 8.83 -14.60
C PRO A 229 8.12 7.91 -13.63
N ILE A 230 7.52 8.50 -12.61
CA ILE A 230 6.73 7.82 -11.58
C ILE A 230 5.37 8.51 -11.46
N GLY A 231 4.33 7.74 -11.17
CA GLY A 231 2.99 8.23 -10.90
C GLY A 231 2.36 7.50 -9.73
N ILE A 232 1.50 8.20 -9.00
CA ILE A 232 0.59 7.61 -8.01
C ILE A 232 -0.85 7.87 -8.49
N GLY A 233 -1.64 6.81 -8.55
CA GLY A 233 -3.02 6.84 -9.01
C GLY A 233 -3.96 6.30 -7.94
N ARG A 234 -5.05 7.03 -7.71
CA ARG A 234 -6.18 6.54 -6.93
C ARG A 234 -7.24 6.03 -7.87
N VAL A 235 -7.67 4.79 -7.64
CA VAL A 235 -8.77 4.21 -8.39
C VAL A 235 -10.09 4.40 -7.67
N HIS A 236 -11.12 4.59 -8.47
CA HIS A 236 -12.48 4.84 -8.06
C HIS A 236 -13.41 3.80 -8.66
N ARG A 237 -14.43 3.46 -7.89
CA ARG A 237 -15.57 2.66 -8.31
C ARG A 237 -16.67 2.78 -7.27
#